data_AF-A0A1G1HDJ8-F1
#
_entry.id   AF-A0A1G1HDJ8-F1
#
_cell.length_a   1.000
_cell.length_b   1.000
_cell.length_c   1.000
_cell.angle_alpha   90.00
_cell.angle_beta   90.00
_cell.angle_gamma   90.00
#
_symmetry.space_group_name_H-M   'P 1'
#
loop_
_entity.id
_entity.type
_entity.pdbx_description
1 polymer ?
#
loop_
_entity_poly.entity_id
_entity_poly.type
_entity_poly.pdbx_seq_one_letter_code
_entity_poly.pdbx_strand_id
1 'polypeptide(L)'
;MQDSMPFIIRRIVTQNSLPSSVQERIEFAIDCLTKACEDISESVTVLQTPGGFLFNCLDLRTIKTGINSTIPHFNIVVDKVEQFMRNFLTRDLIQIILPKADFVTFGVDIFDSVGICDYDSRRNRKNFEKHVELVGTFDTKQQKFTHWTGKSYPVDFQEDTLLYCGDLESHFQYFGQTRVLVLGCHDLNIFSPRSRKSSKQGTYKGKLISQMQKKCDEFKPQVVLHHPHTTDSSRIWATAWSGVSKFIPFAKIYSSGIHYKNIKGGAQRQPLNKVLPATALGNIENTIIN
;
A
#
# COMPACT_ATOMS: atom_id res chain seq x y z
N MET A 1 19.59 1.06 -28.90
CA MET A 1 18.76 1.28 -27.69
C MET A 1 17.63 0.27 -27.78
N GLN A 2 17.60 -0.71 -26.89
CA GLN A 2 16.50 -1.66 -26.82
C GLN A 2 15.33 -0.89 -26.20
N ASP A 3 14.24 -0.68 -26.94
CA ASP A 3 13.03 -0.07 -26.39
C ASP A 3 12.59 -0.90 -25.20
N SER A 4 12.82 -0.36 -23.99
CA SER A 4 12.36 -0.99 -22.76
C SER A 4 10.83 -1.03 -22.82
N MET A 5 10.25 -2.22 -22.67
CA MET A 5 8.80 -2.40 -22.56
C MET A 5 8.18 -1.34 -21.65
N PRO A 6 7.02 -0.76 -22.01
CA PRO A 6 6.38 0.27 -21.21
C PRO A 6 6.07 -0.26 -19.81
N PHE A 7 6.30 0.57 -18.79
CA PHE A 7 5.90 0.24 -17.42
C PHE A 7 4.39 0.42 -17.28
N ILE A 8 3.65 -0.69 -17.23
CA ILE A 8 2.18 -0.70 -17.18
C ILE A 8 1.72 -1.16 -15.79
N ILE A 9 0.79 -0.42 -15.19
CA ILE A 9 0.18 -0.77 -13.91
C ILE A 9 -1.29 -1.10 -14.12
N ARG A 10 -1.70 -2.32 -13.76
CA ARG A 10 -3.12 -2.67 -13.59
C ARG A 10 -3.51 -2.49 -12.14
N ARG A 11 -4.41 -1.54 -11.86
CA ARG A 11 -5.00 -1.36 -10.53
C ARG A 11 -6.21 -2.26 -10.35
N ILE A 12 -6.26 -2.99 -9.25
CA ILE A 12 -7.48 -3.60 -8.75
C ILE A 12 -8.23 -2.53 -7.95
N VAL A 13 -9.40 -2.16 -8.44
CA VAL A 13 -10.30 -1.17 -7.83
C VAL A 13 -11.45 -1.92 -7.20
N THR A 14 -11.45 -2.05 -5.88
CA THR A 14 -12.53 -2.73 -5.16
C THR A 14 -13.61 -1.74 -4.76
N GLN A 15 -14.86 -2.18 -4.78
CA GLN A 15 -16.01 -1.45 -4.26
C GLN A 15 -16.63 -2.18 -3.06
N ASN A 16 -17.73 -1.65 -2.53
CA ASN A 16 -18.51 -2.25 -1.44
C ASN A 16 -17.75 -2.44 -0.13
N SER A 17 -18.33 -3.17 0.82
CA SER A 17 -17.65 -3.50 2.07
C SER A 17 -16.77 -4.73 1.86
N LEU A 18 -15.49 -4.50 2.05
CA LEU A 18 -14.44 -5.49 2.21
C LEU A 18 -14.83 -6.53 3.32
N PRO A 19 -14.83 -7.87 3.10
CA PRO A 19 -15.25 -8.88 4.10
C PRO A 19 -14.50 -8.88 5.44
N SER A 20 -15.22 -8.95 6.56
CA SER A 20 -14.61 -8.79 7.89
C SER A 20 -13.95 -10.05 8.47
N SER A 21 -14.20 -11.23 7.90
CA SER A 21 -13.51 -12.46 8.32
C SER A 21 -12.27 -12.73 7.46
N VAL A 22 -11.25 -13.37 8.04
CA VAL A 22 -9.99 -13.68 7.32
C VAL A 22 -10.25 -14.63 6.15
N GLN A 23 -11.14 -15.61 6.32
CA GLN A 23 -11.42 -16.60 5.28
C GLN A 23 -12.18 -15.98 4.09
N GLU A 24 -13.26 -15.23 4.33
CA GLU A 24 -14.00 -14.55 3.24
C GLU A 24 -13.12 -13.50 2.57
N ARG A 25 -12.20 -12.87 3.32
CA ARG A 25 -11.22 -11.93 2.78
C ARG A 25 -10.26 -12.60 1.79
N ILE A 26 -9.78 -13.81 2.11
CA ILE A 26 -8.93 -14.60 1.23
C ILE A 26 -9.69 -14.95 -0.05
N GLU A 27 -10.91 -15.47 0.07
CA GLU A 27 -11.74 -15.85 -1.08
C GLU A 27 -12.03 -14.65 -1.98
N PHE A 28 -12.40 -13.51 -1.38
CA PHE A 28 -12.59 -12.25 -2.10
C PHE A 28 -11.30 -11.78 -2.81
N ALA A 29 -10.14 -11.89 -2.16
CA ALA A 29 -8.87 -11.51 -2.75
C ALA A 29 -8.48 -12.41 -3.94
N ILE A 30 -8.73 -13.71 -3.85
CA ILE A 30 -8.53 -14.67 -4.95
C ILE A 30 -9.42 -14.30 -6.14
N ASP A 31 -10.71 -14.04 -5.90
CA ASP A 31 -11.68 -13.63 -6.92
C ASP A 31 -11.25 -12.32 -7.61
N CYS A 32 -10.85 -11.32 -6.82
CA CYS A 32 -10.34 -10.04 -7.35
C CYS A 32 -9.13 -10.22 -8.26
N LEU A 33 -8.14 -11.02 -7.84
CA LEU A 33 -6.93 -11.29 -8.62
C LEU A 33 -7.25 -12.05 -9.90
N THR A 34 -8.14 -13.04 -9.81
CA THR A 34 -8.55 -13.86 -10.96
C THR A 34 -9.24 -13.01 -12.02
N LYS A 35 -10.27 -12.23 -11.63
CA LYS A 35 -10.97 -11.30 -12.51
C LYS A 35 -10.03 -10.26 -13.12
N ALA A 36 -9.11 -9.71 -12.32
CA ALA A 36 -8.11 -8.78 -12.84
C ALA A 36 -7.18 -9.44 -13.87
N CYS A 37 -6.81 -10.71 -13.70
CA CYS A 37 -6.01 -11.44 -14.67
C CYS A 37 -6.78 -11.79 -15.96
N GLU A 38 -8.09 -12.04 -15.86
CA GLU A 38 -8.97 -12.24 -17.01
C GLU A 38 -9.11 -10.96 -17.86
N ASP A 39 -9.19 -9.79 -17.20
CA ASP A 39 -9.27 -8.47 -17.85
C ASP A 39 -7.94 -8.00 -18.49
N ILE A 40 -6.84 -8.71 -18.27
CA ILE A 40 -5.52 -8.38 -18.82
C ILE A 40 -5.33 -9.14 -20.13
N SER A 41 -5.41 -8.42 -21.26
CA SER A 41 -5.13 -8.96 -22.59
C SER A 41 -3.63 -9.10 -22.86
N GLU A 42 -2.85 -8.08 -22.48
CA GLU A 42 -1.38 -8.04 -22.60
C GLU A 42 -0.76 -7.95 -21.21
N SER A 43 0.33 -8.68 -20.96
CA SER A 43 0.97 -8.71 -19.64
C SER A 43 1.35 -7.30 -19.16
N VAL A 44 1.07 -7.00 -17.90
CA VAL A 44 1.43 -5.73 -17.27
C VAL A 44 2.69 -5.87 -16.42
N THR A 45 3.34 -4.75 -16.10
CA THR A 45 4.48 -4.78 -15.18
C THR A 45 4.05 -5.03 -13.75
N VAL A 46 2.96 -4.39 -13.31
CA VAL A 46 2.48 -4.49 -11.92
C VAL A 46 0.99 -4.66 -11.86
N LEU A 47 0.54 -5.67 -11.10
CA LEU A 47 -0.82 -5.76 -10.58
C LEU A 47 -0.84 -5.17 -9.16
N GLN A 48 -1.56 -4.06 -8.98
CA GLN A 48 -1.55 -3.29 -7.74
C GLN A 48 -2.88 -3.42 -6.98
N THR A 49 -2.81 -3.86 -5.72
CA THR A 49 -3.96 -3.92 -4.82
C THR A 49 -4.05 -2.69 -3.89
N PRO A 50 -5.22 -2.36 -3.31
CA PRO A 50 -5.31 -1.31 -2.28
C PRO A 50 -4.61 -1.70 -0.96
N GLY A 51 -4.49 -0.73 -0.04
CA GLY A 51 -4.08 -1.00 1.35
C GLY A 51 -5.15 -1.82 2.09
N GLY A 52 -4.74 -2.70 3.00
CA GLY A 52 -5.67 -3.61 3.70
C GLY A 52 -6.44 -4.56 2.78
N PHE A 53 -5.92 -4.82 1.56
CA PHE A 53 -6.54 -5.73 0.60
C PHE A 53 -6.67 -7.15 1.15
N LEU A 54 -5.66 -7.58 1.89
CA LEU A 54 -5.72 -8.71 2.80
C LEU A 54 -5.55 -8.19 4.23
N PHE A 55 -6.02 -8.97 5.18
CA PHE A 55 -5.66 -8.75 6.57
C PHE A 55 -5.46 -10.08 7.27
N ASN A 56 -4.73 -10.06 8.37
CA ASN A 56 -4.59 -11.21 9.24
C ASN A 56 -4.63 -10.74 10.72
N CYS A 57 -5.02 -11.65 11.60
CA CYS A 57 -4.95 -11.44 13.04
C CYS A 57 -3.71 -12.18 13.55
N LEU A 58 -2.72 -11.42 14.02
CA LEU A 58 -1.56 -11.97 14.70
C LEU A 58 -1.56 -11.46 16.12
N ASP A 59 -1.12 -12.31 17.05
CA ASP A 59 -0.84 -11.87 18.42
C ASP A 59 0.35 -10.90 18.40
N LEU A 60 0.07 -9.61 18.60
CA LEU A 60 1.03 -8.53 18.69
C LEU A 60 1.28 -8.12 20.15
N ARG A 61 0.71 -8.82 21.14
CA ARG A 61 0.82 -8.47 22.56
C ARG A 61 2.28 -8.38 23.01
N THR A 62 3.12 -9.29 22.52
CA THR A 62 4.57 -9.33 22.82
C THR A 62 5.41 -8.42 21.92
N ILE A 63 4.84 -7.87 20.85
CA ILE A 63 5.53 -7.00 19.91
C ILE A 63 5.47 -5.55 20.39
N LYS A 64 6.61 -4.85 20.42
CA LYS A 64 6.66 -3.43 20.76
C LYS A 64 6.17 -2.59 19.58
N THR A 65 5.36 -1.58 19.87
CA THR A 65 4.80 -0.62 18.90
C THR A 65 5.22 0.81 19.24
N GLY A 66 4.83 1.74 18.38
CA GLY A 66 5.14 3.15 18.47
C GLY A 66 6.63 3.45 18.41
N ILE A 67 7.06 4.51 19.09
CA ILE A 67 8.47 4.95 19.09
C ILE A 67 9.44 3.90 19.68
N ASN A 68 8.91 2.92 20.41
CA ASN A 68 9.70 1.83 21.01
C ASN A 68 9.84 0.61 20.09
N SER A 69 9.19 0.61 18.93
CA SER A 69 9.38 -0.42 17.92
C SER A 69 10.75 -0.33 17.25
N THR A 70 11.22 -1.45 16.71
CA THR A 70 12.54 -1.56 16.08
C THR A 70 12.44 -2.42 14.82
N ILE A 71 13.45 -2.36 13.96
CA ILE A 71 13.53 -3.20 12.74
C ILE A 71 13.38 -4.70 13.07
N PRO A 72 14.02 -5.27 14.12
CA PRO A 72 13.76 -6.65 14.52
C PRO A 72 12.29 -6.98 14.83
N HIS A 73 11.56 -6.08 15.51
CA HIS A 73 10.12 -6.28 15.76
C HIS A 73 9.32 -6.31 14.45
N PHE A 74 9.65 -5.40 13.52
CA PHE A 74 9.04 -5.35 12.19
C PHE A 74 9.29 -6.66 11.42
N ASN A 75 10.53 -7.14 11.40
CA ASN A 75 10.91 -8.36 10.68
C ASN A 75 10.20 -9.61 11.22
N ILE A 76 10.02 -9.73 12.55
CA ILE A 76 9.25 -10.84 13.14
C ILE A 76 7.81 -10.87 12.60
N VAL A 77 7.18 -9.72 12.43
CA VAL A 77 5.82 -9.65 11.86
C VAL A 77 5.86 -9.96 10.37
N VAL A 78 6.81 -9.40 9.61
CA VAL A 78 6.99 -9.68 8.18
C VAL A 78 7.15 -11.17 7.92
N ASP A 79 7.99 -11.87 8.68
CA ASP A 79 8.21 -13.32 8.51
C ASP A 79 6.91 -14.12 8.67
N LYS A 80 6.09 -13.77 9.67
CA LYS A 80 4.79 -14.41 9.90
C LYS A 80 3.79 -14.09 8.79
N VAL A 81 3.75 -12.84 8.33
CA VAL A 81 2.87 -12.43 7.24
C VAL A 81 3.28 -13.07 5.92
N GLU A 82 4.57 -13.18 5.64
CA GLU A 82 5.05 -13.86 4.45
C GLU A 82 4.68 -15.34 4.45
N GLN A 83 4.77 -16.03 5.59
CA GLN A 83 4.28 -17.41 5.71
C GLN A 83 2.79 -17.53 5.40
N PHE A 84 1.97 -16.62 5.94
CA PHE A 84 0.55 -16.53 5.59
C PHE A 84 0.33 -16.30 4.09
N MET A 85 1.07 -15.35 3.50
CA MET A 85 0.95 -15.00 2.09
C MET A 85 1.39 -16.12 1.16
N ARG A 86 2.37 -16.95 1.55
CA ARG A 86 2.79 -18.14 0.79
C ARG A 86 1.68 -19.20 0.73
N ASN A 87 0.85 -19.31 1.76
CA ASN A 87 -0.32 -20.19 1.74
C ASN A 87 -1.46 -19.60 0.90
N PHE A 88 -1.64 -18.28 0.95
CA PHE A 88 -2.60 -17.56 0.11
C PHE A 88 -2.26 -17.67 -1.39
N LEU A 89 -0.99 -17.52 -1.76
CA LEU A 89 -0.49 -17.66 -3.13
C LEU A 89 -0.32 -19.13 -3.50
N THR A 90 -1.45 -19.84 -3.63
CA THR A 90 -1.44 -21.24 -4.08
C THR A 90 -0.85 -21.38 -5.48
N ARG A 91 -0.43 -22.60 -5.83
CA ARG A 91 0.10 -22.89 -7.16
C ARG A 91 -0.87 -22.47 -8.27
N ASP A 92 -2.16 -22.72 -8.09
CA ASP A 92 -3.18 -22.40 -9.08
C ASP A 92 -3.32 -20.89 -9.28
N LEU A 93 -3.36 -20.12 -8.19
CA LEU A 93 -3.40 -18.66 -8.27
C LEU A 93 -2.14 -18.09 -8.92
N ILE A 94 -0.96 -18.63 -8.59
CA ILE A 94 0.30 -18.22 -9.23
C ILE A 94 0.25 -18.48 -10.74
N GLN A 95 -0.30 -19.62 -11.20
CA GLN A 95 -0.42 -19.92 -12.63
C GLN A 95 -1.37 -18.97 -13.37
N ILE A 96 -2.39 -18.44 -12.70
CA ILE A 96 -3.28 -17.41 -13.25
C ILE A 96 -2.53 -16.07 -13.41
N ILE A 97 -1.74 -15.69 -12.39
CA ILE A 97 -1.06 -14.39 -12.34
C ILE A 97 0.20 -14.33 -13.21
N LEU A 98 1.00 -15.40 -13.21
CA LEU A 98 2.32 -15.48 -13.86
C LEU A 98 2.35 -14.98 -15.32
N PRO A 99 1.41 -15.37 -16.22
CA PRO A 99 1.42 -14.89 -17.59
C PRO A 99 0.89 -13.45 -17.74
N LYS A 100 0.33 -12.85 -16.68
CA LYS A 100 -0.39 -11.57 -16.73
C LYS A 100 0.35 -10.42 -16.09
N ALA A 101 1.21 -10.66 -15.11
CA ALA A 101 1.95 -9.60 -14.44
C ALA A 101 3.38 -10.04 -14.09
N ASP A 102 4.36 -9.12 -14.19
CA ASP A 102 5.72 -9.37 -13.68
C ASP A 102 5.79 -9.29 -12.14
N PHE A 103 5.03 -8.36 -11.56
CA PHE A 103 4.97 -8.12 -10.13
C PHE A 103 3.53 -7.98 -9.63
N VAL A 104 3.30 -8.37 -8.38
CA VAL A 104 2.08 -8.04 -7.64
C VAL A 104 2.45 -7.34 -6.34
N THR A 105 1.83 -6.20 -6.06
CA THR A 105 2.01 -5.47 -4.80
C THR A 105 0.76 -5.59 -3.94
N PHE A 106 0.90 -6.18 -2.76
CA PHE A 106 -0.19 -6.48 -1.83
C PHE A 106 -0.19 -5.54 -0.64
N GLY A 107 -1.28 -4.78 -0.42
CA GLY A 107 -1.53 -4.15 0.88
C GLY A 107 -2.06 -5.16 1.89
N VAL A 108 -1.36 -5.31 3.03
CA VAL A 108 -1.72 -6.27 4.09
C VAL A 108 -1.75 -5.57 5.44
N ASP A 109 -2.86 -5.68 6.15
CA ASP A 109 -3.01 -5.13 7.50
C ASP A 109 -3.01 -6.22 8.57
N ILE A 110 -2.40 -5.94 9.72
CA ILE A 110 -2.36 -6.85 10.87
C ILE A 110 -2.88 -6.12 12.11
N PHE A 111 -3.73 -6.79 12.89
CA PHE A 111 -4.31 -6.26 14.14
C PHE A 111 -4.13 -7.26 15.31
N ASP A 112 -3.99 -6.74 16.54
CA ASP A 112 -3.70 -7.49 17.79
C ASP A 112 -4.86 -8.37 18.31
N SER A 113 -6.05 -8.32 17.71
CA SER A 113 -7.14 -9.24 18.05
C SER A 113 -8.14 -9.49 16.92
N VAL A 114 -8.89 -10.58 17.06
CA VAL A 114 -10.03 -10.93 16.20
C VAL A 114 -11.27 -10.24 16.79
N GLY A 115 -11.78 -9.18 16.15
CA GLY A 115 -13.10 -8.66 16.53
C GLY A 115 -13.43 -7.20 16.23
N ILE A 116 -12.47 -6.32 15.95
CA ILE A 116 -12.74 -4.93 15.57
C ILE A 116 -11.81 -4.53 14.40
N CYS A 117 -12.01 -5.16 13.25
CA CYS A 117 -11.33 -4.83 11.99
C CYS A 117 -12.12 -3.77 11.20
N ASP A 118 -12.57 -2.71 11.88
CA ASP A 118 -13.18 -1.58 11.18
C ASP A 118 -12.36 -0.32 11.35
N TYR A 119 -11.80 0.14 10.23
CA TYR A 119 -11.24 1.48 10.09
C TYR A 119 -12.31 2.58 10.32
N ASP A 120 -13.61 2.20 10.37
CA ASP A 120 -14.77 3.01 10.77
C ASP A 120 -14.85 3.23 12.31
N SER A 121 -14.05 2.51 13.12
CA SER A 121 -14.02 2.65 14.59
C SER A 121 -13.42 3.97 15.11
N ARG A 122 -13.31 5.01 14.27
CA ARG A 122 -12.97 6.40 14.70
C ARG A 122 -13.86 6.93 15.82
N ARG A 123 -15.02 6.30 16.04
CA ARG A 123 -15.97 6.63 17.13
C ARG A 123 -15.54 6.14 18.51
N ASN A 124 -14.61 5.17 18.63
CA ASN A 124 -14.14 4.65 19.92
C ASN A 124 -12.60 4.62 20.01
N ARG A 125 -12.00 5.81 20.07
CA ARG A 125 -10.54 6.04 20.19
C ARG A 125 -9.85 5.39 21.39
N LYS A 126 -10.59 4.80 22.34
CA LYS A 126 -10.03 4.26 23.59
C LYS A 126 -9.41 2.86 23.45
N ASN A 127 -9.70 2.13 22.37
CA ASN A 127 -9.23 0.75 22.17
C ASN A 127 -8.56 0.57 20.79
N PHE A 128 -7.70 1.50 20.35
CA PHE A 128 -6.92 1.23 19.14
C PHE A 128 -5.90 0.13 19.48
N GLU A 129 -6.14 -1.05 18.92
CA GLU A 129 -5.27 -2.19 19.11
C GLU A 129 -3.95 -1.99 18.37
N LYS A 130 -2.90 -2.70 18.82
CA LYS A 130 -1.64 -2.71 18.10
C LYS A 130 -1.90 -3.16 16.68
N HIS A 131 -1.24 -2.53 15.72
CA HIS A 131 -1.44 -2.86 14.32
C HIS A 131 -0.19 -2.60 13.49
N VAL A 132 -0.18 -3.20 12.31
CA VAL A 132 0.88 -3.06 11.31
C VAL A 132 0.21 -2.91 9.94
N GLU A 133 0.64 -1.94 9.16
CA GLU A 133 0.20 -1.76 7.77
C GLU A 133 1.41 -2.05 6.87
N LEU A 134 1.33 -3.11 6.06
CA LEU A 134 2.42 -3.62 5.23
C LEU A 134 2.09 -3.53 3.74
N VAL A 135 3.14 -3.45 2.93
CA VAL A 135 3.06 -3.69 1.48
C VAL A 135 4.11 -4.72 1.10
N GLY A 136 3.66 -5.86 0.57
CA GLY A 136 4.51 -6.94 0.07
C GLY A 136 4.60 -6.93 -1.45
N THR A 137 5.82 -7.04 -1.99
CA THR A 137 6.07 -7.13 -3.43
C THR A 137 6.42 -8.56 -3.80
N PHE A 138 5.54 -9.21 -4.56
CA PHE A 138 5.73 -10.55 -5.10
C PHE A 138 6.24 -10.47 -6.55
N ASP A 139 7.39 -11.09 -6.83
CA ASP A 139 7.90 -11.29 -8.18
C ASP A 139 7.34 -12.61 -8.71
N THR A 140 6.54 -12.54 -9.78
CA THR A 140 5.79 -13.70 -10.29
C THR A 140 6.72 -14.72 -10.94
N LYS A 141 7.77 -14.26 -11.63
CA LYS A 141 8.76 -15.13 -12.29
C LYS A 141 9.63 -15.87 -11.28
N GLN A 142 10.05 -15.17 -10.22
CA GLN A 142 10.83 -15.78 -9.13
C GLN A 142 9.95 -16.53 -8.11
N GLN A 143 8.62 -16.37 -8.19
CA GLN A 143 7.63 -16.96 -7.28
C GLN A 143 7.96 -16.73 -5.80
N LYS A 144 8.39 -15.51 -5.46
CA LYS A 144 8.72 -15.13 -4.09
C LYS A 144 8.44 -13.66 -3.82
N PHE A 145 8.23 -13.34 -2.56
CA PHE A 145 8.33 -11.96 -2.09
C PHE A 145 9.78 -11.50 -2.20
N THR A 146 9.99 -10.36 -2.83
CA THR A 146 11.32 -9.75 -2.97
C THR A 146 11.54 -8.66 -1.93
N HIS A 147 10.46 -7.98 -1.52
CA HIS A 147 10.51 -6.87 -0.59
C HIS A 147 9.24 -6.80 0.25
N TRP A 148 9.42 -6.32 1.48
CA TRP A 148 8.37 -5.90 2.37
C TRP A 148 8.68 -4.50 2.87
N THR A 149 7.71 -3.61 2.74
CA THR A 149 7.74 -2.29 3.37
C THR A 149 6.48 -2.12 4.24
N GLY A 150 6.38 -1.03 4.97
CA GLY A 150 5.21 -0.76 5.79
C GLY A 150 5.10 0.71 6.13
N LYS A 151 4.07 1.05 6.90
CA LYS A 151 3.81 2.42 7.29
C LYS A 151 4.91 2.96 8.20
N SER A 152 5.57 4.00 7.73
CA SER A 152 6.61 4.73 8.44
C SER A 152 6.09 6.04 9.05
N TYR A 153 5.07 6.64 8.42
CA TYR A 153 4.47 7.92 8.80
C TYR A 153 3.05 7.73 9.40
N PRO A 154 2.91 7.61 10.72
CA PRO A 154 1.61 7.45 11.40
C PRO A 154 0.80 8.74 11.37
N VAL A 155 -0.52 8.60 11.47
CA VAL A 155 -1.38 9.68 11.98
C VAL A 155 -1.24 9.77 13.50
N ASP A 156 -1.51 10.94 14.07
CA ASP A 156 -1.18 11.25 15.47
C ASP A 156 -1.73 10.24 16.48
N PHE A 157 -2.93 9.69 16.26
CA PHE A 157 -3.52 8.70 17.18
C PHE A 157 -2.97 7.27 17.04
N GLN A 158 -2.16 7.00 16.01
CA GLN A 158 -1.50 5.71 15.80
C GLN A 158 -0.08 5.69 16.39
N GLU A 159 0.39 6.80 16.97
CA GLU A 159 1.81 6.96 17.34
C GLU A 159 2.33 5.95 18.37
N ASP A 160 1.44 5.40 19.19
CA ASP A 160 1.79 4.40 20.22
C ASP A 160 1.40 2.96 19.82
N THR A 161 0.50 2.80 18.84
CA THR A 161 -0.13 1.52 18.51
C THR A 161 0.35 0.92 17.19
N LEU A 162 0.91 1.74 16.30
CA LEU A 162 1.48 1.26 15.04
C LEU A 162 2.87 0.68 15.26
N LEU A 163 3.14 -0.51 14.72
CA LEU A 163 4.50 -0.99 14.48
C LEU A 163 5.09 -0.24 13.29
N TYR A 164 6.05 0.64 13.53
CA TYR A 164 6.66 1.44 12.48
C TYR A 164 7.54 0.60 11.56
N CYS A 165 7.45 0.85 10.26
CA CYS A 165 8.53 0.50 9.35
C CYS A 165 9.70 1.47 9.58
N GLY A 166 10.65 1.06 10.41
CA GLY A 166 11.83 1.86 10.73
C GLY A 166 12.91 1.85 9.65
N ASP A 167 12.86 0.88 8.73
CA ASP A 167 13.75 0.81 7.58
C ASP A 167 13.13 1.51 6.37
N LEU A 168 13.52 2.77 6.17
CA LEU A 168 13.03 3.53 5.03
C LEU A 168 13.58 3.05 3.69
N GLU A 169 14.69 2.29 3.65
CA GLU A 169 15.21 1.74 2.39
C GLU A 169 14.23 0.75 1.76
N SER A 170 13.43 0.06 2.58
CA SER A 170 12.43 -0.90 2.12
C SER A 170 11.39 -0.32 1.14
N HIS A 171 11.16 1.00 1.18
CA HIS A 171 10.26 1.69 0.25
C HIS A 171 10.84 1.80 -1.18
N PHE A 172 12.16 1.70 -1.33
CA PHE A 172 12.88 1.95 -2.59
C PHE A 172 13.25 0.62 -3.24
N GLN A 173 12.50 0.24 -4.29
CA GLN A 173 12.55 -1.09 -4.88
C GLN A 173 12.86 -1.02 -6.37
N TYR A 174 13.51 -2.06 -6.89
CA TYR A 174 13.75 -2.23 -8.33
C TYR A 174 12.76 -3.24 -8.91
N PHE A 175 11.95 -2.80 -9.86
CA PHE A 175 11.09 -3.68 -10.67
C PHE A 175 11.78 -3.82 -12.03
N GLY A 176 12.59 -4.88 -12.16
CA GLY A 176 13.59 -4.96 -13.23
C GLY A 176 14.59 -3.81 -13.12
N GLN A 177 14.71 -2.99 -14.16
CA GLN A 177 15.58 -1.80 -14.17
C GLN A 177 14.87 -0.53 -13.69
N THR A 178 13.56 -0.61 -13.40
CA THR A 178 12.76 0.55 -13.02
C THR A 178 12.85 0.81 -11.52
N ARG A 179 13.14 2.07 -11.15
CA ARG A 179 13.18 2.51 -9.76
C ARG A 179 11.79 2.87 -9.28
N VAL A 180 11.26 2.09 -8.34
CA VAL A 180 9.89 2.20 -7.82
C VAL A 180 9.93 2.59 -6.35
N LEU A 181 9.17 3.63 -6.00
CA LEU A 181 8.90 3.99 -4.61
C LEU A 181 7.55 3.39 -4.21
N VAL A 182 7.54 2.48 -3.24
CA VAL A 182 6.34 1.80 -2.73
C VAL A 182 5.97 2.39 -1.37
N LEU A 183 4.75 2.93 -1.26
CA LEU A 183 4.28 3.66 -0.09
C LEU A 183 3.02 3.01 0.49
N GLY A 184 3.00 2.85 1.82
CA GLY A 184 1.78 2.55 2.56
C GLY A 184 0.82 3.76 2.60
N CYS A 185 -0.34 3.57 3.22
CA CYS A 185 -1.45 4.53 3.15
C CYS A 185 -1.09 5.97 3.54
N HIS A 186 -0.60 6.22 4.76
CA HIS A 186 -0.27 7.60 5.16
C HIS A 186 1.15 8.05 4.80
N ASP A 187 2.01 7.17 4.28
CA ASP A 187 3.38 7.55 3.90
C ASP A 187 3.41 8.62 2.81
N LEU A 188 2.41 8.62 1.91
CA LEU A 188 2.28 9.67 0.90
C LEU A 188 2.25 11.09 1.52
N ASN A 189 1.73 11.24 2.75
CA ASN A 189 1.67 12.54 3.42
C ASN A 189 3.03 13.09 3.84
N ILE A 190 4.11 12.29 3.82
CA ILE A 190 5.50 12.78 3.95
C ILE A 190 5.79 13.87 2.91
N PHE A 191 5.18 13.76 1.72
CA PHE A 191 5.37 14.70 0.62
C PHE A 191 4.38 15.87 0.67
N SER A 192 3.35 15.84 1.52
CA SER A 192 2.36 16.93 1.53
C SER A 192 3.00 18.26 2.00
N PRO A 193 2.75 19.39 1.31
CA PRO A 193 3.26 20.69 1.73
C PRO A 193 2.84 21.05 3.16
N ARG A 194 1.65 20.62 3.58
CA ARG A 194 1.13 20.84 4.93
C ARG A 194 1.97 20.11 5.97
N SER A 195 2.20 18.80 5.80
CA SER A 195 3.02 18.00 6.73
C SER A 195 4.42 18.58 6.87
N ARG A 196 5.03 19.01 5.77
CA ARG A 196 6.37 19.58 5.76
C ARG A 196 6.44 20.94 6.46
N LYS A 197 5.41 21.78 6.30
CA LYS A 197 5.33 23.07 6.99
C LYS A 197 5.06 22.92 8.49
N SER A 198 4.26 21.94 8.89
CA SER A 198 3.89 21.73 10.30
C SER A 198 4.91 20.91 11.10
N SER A 199 5.75 20.13 10.42
CA SER A 199 6.75 19.28 11.10
C SER A 199 7.92 20.12 11.58
N LYS A 200 8.14 20.14 12.91
CA LYS A 200 9.28 20.81 13.51
C LYS A 200 10.56 20.01 13.28
N GLN A 201 11.65 20.69 12.94
CA GLN A 201 12.98 20.09 12.83
C GLN A 201 13.35 19.42 14.17
N GLY A 202 13.91 18.21 14.11
CA GLY A 202 14.28 17.43 15.30
C GLY A 202 13.19 16.48 15.83
N THR A 203 11.92 16.66 15.45
CA THR A 203 10.85 15.68 15.76
C THR A 203 10.99 14.40 14.94
N TYR A 204 10.36 13.30 15.37
CA TYR A 204 10.31 12.05 14.61
C TYR A 204 9.82 12.29 13.16
N LYS A 205 8.65 12.92 12.99
CA LYS A 205 8.09 13.26 11.66
C LYS A 205 9.02 14.17 10.84
N GLY A 206 9.65 15.17 11.47
CA GLY A 206 10.62 16.04 10.79
C GLY A 206 11.88 15.31 10.31
N LYS A 207 12.41 14.38 11.12
CA LYS A 207 13.53 13.50 10.73
C LYS A 207 13.13 12.57 9.60
N LEU A 208 11.96 11.93 9.70
CA LEU A 208 11.43 11.02 8.68
C LEU A 208 11.28 11.73 7.32
N ILE A 209 10.69 12.92 7.31
CA ILE A 209 10.55 13.74 6.09
C ILE A 209 11.91 14.03 5.46
N SER A 210 12.90 14.43 6.26
CA SER A 210 14.23 14.78 5.77
C SER A 210 14.96 13.55 5.22
N GLN A 211 14.89 12.42 5.93
CA GLN A 211 15.50 11.15 5.51
C GLN A 211 14.85 10.59 4.24
N MET A 212 13.52 10.57 4.18
CA MET A 212 12.79 10.11 2.99
C MET A 212 13.09 10.99 1.77
N GLN A 213 13.18 12.32 1.95
CA GLN A 213 13.58 13.22 0.86
C GLN A 213 14.98 12.90 0.35
N LYS A 214 15.96 12.78 1.25
CA LYS A 214 17.33 12.45 0.87
C LYS A 214 17.40 11.15 0.06
N LYS A 215 16.71 10.10 0.52
CA LYS A 215 16.64 8.82 -0.20
C LYS A 215 15.95 8.95 -1.56
N CYS A 216 14.89 9.75 -1.67
CA CYS A 216 14.26 10.05 -2.97
C CYS A 216 15.21 10.76 -3.94
N ASP A 217 16.04 11.69 -3.45
CA ASP A 217 16.99 12.44 -4.28
C ASP A 217 18.15 11.55 -4.77
N GLU A 218 18.58 10.60 -3.93
CA GLU A 218 19.61 9.60 -4.24
C GLU A 218 19.07 8.52 -5.20
N PHE A 219 17.93 7.91 -4.85
CA PHE A 219 17.31 6.83 -5.62
C PHE A 219 16.63 7.31 -6.90
N LYS A 220 16.11 8.54 -6.94
CA LYS A 220 15.40 9.12 -8.10
C LYS A 220 14.33 8.17 -8.66
N PRO A 221 13.29 7.84 -7.87
CA PRO A 221 12.25 6.91 -8.30
C PRO A 221 11.54 7.44 -9.55
N GLN A 222 11.30 6.53 -10.50
CA GLN A 222 10.60 6.80 -11.76
C GLN A 222 9.10 6.53 -11.64
N VAL A 223 8.73 5.62 -10.72
CA VAL A 223 7.36 5.21 -10.44
C VAL A 223 7.07 5.36 -8.95
N VAL A 224 5.87 5.82 -8.60
CA VAL A 224 5.37 5.80 -7.21
C VAL A 224 4.11 4.96 -7.11
N LEU A 225 4.15 3.89 -6.30
CA LEU A 225 2.99 3.06 -5.96
C LEU A 225 2.53 3.40 -4.55
N HIS A 226 1.25 3.71 -4.40
CA HIS A 226 0.64 4.08 -3.12
C HIS A 226 -0.52 3.15 -2.78
N HIS A 227 -0.55 2.63 -1.55
CA HIS A 227 -1.54 1.66 -1.09
C HIS A 227 -2.45 2.25 0.01
N PRO A 228 -3.43 3.10 -0.33
CA PRO A 228 -4.38 3.60 0.65
C PRO A 228 -5.48 2.58 0.95
N HIS A 229 -6.02 2.64 2.17
CA HIS A 229 -7.16 1.81 2.61
C HIS A 229 -8.49 2.20 1.98
N THR A 230 -8.71 3.49 1.71
CA THR A 230 -9.94 3.99 1.08
C THR A 230 -9.66 5.23 0.24
N THR A 231 -10.33 5.33 -0.90
CA THR A 231 -10.35 6.55 -1.72
C THR A 231 -11.69 6.71 -2.44
N ASP A 232 -12.61 7.51 -1.88
CA ASP A 232 -13.90 7.86 -2.51
C ASP A 232 -13.94 9.29 -3.07
N SER A 233 -12.83 10.03 -3.00
CA SER A 233 -12.68 11.36 -3.59
C SER A 233 -11.22 11.67 -3.91
N SER A 234 -11.00 12.28 -5.07
CA SER A 234 -9.71 12.86 -5.49
C SER A 234 -9.11 13.82 -4.45
N ARG A 235 -9.95 14.48 -3.64
CA ARG A 235 -9.52 15.48 -2.65
C ARG A 235 -8.80 14.87 -1.45
N ILE A 236 -8.96 13.57 -1.19
CA ILE A 236 -8.36 12.90 -0.02
C ILE A 236 -6.84 12.99 -0.08
N TRP A 237 -6.28 12.73 -1.28
CA TRP A 237 -4.84 12.63 -1.48
C TRP A 237 -4.26 13.76 -2.34
N ALA A 238 -5.09 14.68 -2.86
CA ALA A 238 -4.67 15.75 -3.77
C ALA A 238 -3.47 16.56 -3.25
N THR A 239 -3.48 16.95 -1.97
CA THR A 239 -2.39 17.73 -1.36
C THR A 239 -1.09 16.92 -1.24
N ALA A 240 -1.19 15.61 -1.04
CA ALA A 240 -0.03 14.73 -0.95
C ALA A 240 0.56 14.46 -2.35
N TRP A 241 -0.30 14.20 -3.34
CA TRP A 241 0.10 14.01 -4.75
C TRP A 241 0.70 15.26 -5.39
N SER A 242 0.17 16.45 -5.10
CA SER A 242 0.81 17.70 -5.54
C SER A 242 2.20 17.88 -4.92
N GLY A 243 2.35 17.40 -3.68
CA GLY A 243 3.63 17.27 -3.00
C GLY A 243 4.61 16.34 -3.72
N VAL A 244 4.17 15.13 -4.10
CA VAL A 244 5.01 14.18 -4.87
C VAL A 244 5.54 14.82 -6.14
N SER A 245 4.69 15.49 -6.92
CA SER A 245 5.11 16.17 -8.16
C SER A 245 6.18 17.25 -7.92
N LYS A 246 6.14 17.90 -6.75
CA LYS A 246 7.10 18.93 -6.35
C LYS A 246 8.41 18.37 -5.81
N PHE A 247 8.33 17.32 -4.98
CA PHE A 247 9.46 16.82 -4.19
C PHE A 247 10.12 15.57 -4.76
N ILE A 248 9.47 14.92 -5.73
CA ILE A 248 9.97 13.76 -6.47
C ILE A 248 9.79 14.03 -7.98
N PRO A 249 10.48 15.03 -8.56
CA PRO A 249 10.26 15.43 -9.96
C PRO A 249 10.67 14.36 -11.00
N PHE A 250 11.40 13.33 -10.53
CA PHE A 250 11.83 12.18 -11.32
C PHE A 250 10.70 11.18 -11.59
N ALA A 251 9.67 11.14 -10.75
CA ALA A 251 8.55 10.23 -10.93
C ALA A 251 7.69 10.70 -12.10
N LYS A 252 7.58 9.86 -13.14
CA LYS A 252 6.76 10.12 -14.33
C LYS A 252 5.49 9.29 -14.35
N ILE A 253 5.45 8.23 -13.55
CA ILE A 253 4.29 7.38 -13.37
C ILE A 253 3.97 7.37 -11.87
N TYR A 254 2.69 7.48 -11.53
CA TYR A 254 2.26 7.17 -10.18
C TYR A 254 0.88 6.53 -10.19
N SER A 255 0.62 5.75 -9.16
CA SER A 255 -0.63 5.00 -9.04
C SER A 255 -1.01 4.80 -7.58
N SER A 256 -2.19 5.30 -7.24
CA SER A 256 -2.86 4.98 -5.98
C SER A 256 -3.75 3.76 -6.18
N GLY A 257 -3.58 2.72 -5.36
CA GLY A 257 -4.58 1.68 -5.16
C GLY A 257 -5.90 2.28 -4.68
N ILE A 258 -7.03 1.59 -4.92
CA ILE A 258 -8.36 2.12 -4.62
C ILE A 258 -9.25 1.03 -4.03
N HIS A 259 -9.69 1.28 -2.80
CA HIS A 259 -10.93 0.74 -2.28
C HIS A 259 -11.95 1.90 -2.22
N TYR A 260 -12.94 1.87 -3.11
CA TYR A 260 -13.86 2.98 -3.37
C TYR A 260 -15.04 3.00 -2.39
N LYS A 261 -14.74 3.33 -1.13
CA LYS A 261 -15.72 3.41 -0.04
C LYS A 261 -15.55 4.70 0.75
N ASN A 262 -16.68 5.32 1.14
CA ASN A 262 -16.67 6.40 2.12
C ASN A 262 -16.53 5.80 3.53
N ILE A 263 -15.35 5.99 4.11
CA ILE A 263 -14.99 5.44 5.42
C ILE A 263 -15.79 6.01 6.60
N LYS A 264 -16.57 7.08 6.39
CA LYS A 264 -17.46 7.64 7.41
C LYS A 264 -18.90 7.08 7.32
N GLY A 265 -19.11 6.11 6.44
CA GLY A 265 -20.43 5.67 6.01
C GLY A 265 -21.06 6.62 5.00
N GLY A 266 -22.12 6.13 4.34
CA GLY A 266 -22.88 6.86 3.33
C GLY A 266 -22.27 6.81 1.93
N ALA A 267 -22.81 7.65 1.04
CA ALA A 267 -22.40 7.69 -0.36
C ALA A 267 -20.97 8.20 -0.55
N GLN A 268 -20.33 7.76 -1.61
CA GLN A 268 -19.03 8.25 -2.05
C GLN A 268 -19.11 9.73 -2.42
N ARG A 269 -18.09 10.49 -2.01
CA ARG A 269 -18.08 11.96 -2.13
C ARG A 269 -17.87 12.47 -3.57
N GLN A 270 -17.33 11.65 -4.45
CA GLN A 270 -17.18 11.93 -5.87
C GLN A 270 -17.34 10.66 -6.68
N PRO A 271 -17.88 10.72 -7.91
CA PRO A 271 -18.04 9.55 -8.76
C PRO A 271 -16.67 8.95 -9.15
N LEU A 272 -16.61 7.62 -9.27
CA LEU A 272 -15.37 6.88 -9.51
C LEU A 272 -14.64 7.34 -10.78
N ASN A 273 -15.38 7.67 -11.85
CA ASN A 273 -14.79 8.19 -13.11
C ASN A 273 -14.02 9.51 -12.94
N LYS A 274 -14.25 10.27 -11.86
CA LYS A 274 -13.45 11.44 -11.49
C LYS A 274 -12.28 11.09 -10.56
N VAL A 275 -12.41 10.03 -9.77
CA VAL A 275 -11.38 9.58 -8.83
C VAL A 275 -10.24 8.87 -9.56
N LEU A 276 -10.56 8.00 -10.52
CA LEU A 276 -9.58 7.19 -11.26
C LEU A 276 -8.46 8.02 -11.91
N PRO A 277 -8.75 9.03 -12.76
CA PRO A 277 -7.70 9.83 -13.40
C PRO A 277 -7.00 10.80 -12.45
N ALA A 278 -7.64 11.19 -11.34
CA ALA A 278 -7.06 12.14 -10.39
C ALA A 278 -6.06 11.49 -9.40
N THR A 279 -5.94 10.17 -9.42
CA THR A 279 -5.14 9.37 -8.47
C THR A 279 -4.08 8.52 -9.16
N ALA A 280 -3.81 8.83 -10.43
CA ALA A 280 -2.89 8.11 -11.28
C ALA A 280 -2.29 9.03 -12.35
N LEU A 281 -1.12 8.68 -12.87
CA LEU A 281 -0.47 9.29 -14.02
C LEU A 281 0.35 8.23 -14.75
N GLY A 282 0.32 8.23 -16.07
CA GLY A 282 1.05 7.29 -16.93
C GLY A 282 0.17 6.15 -17.45
N ASN A 283 0.78 5.02 -17.80
CA ASN A 283 0.12 3.85 -18.37
C ASN A 283 -0.59 3.05 -17.27
N ILE A 284 -1.79 3.50 -16.91
CA ILE A 284 -2.58 2.93 -15.82
C ILE A 284 -3.88 2.35 -16.36
N GLU A 285 -4.08 1.07 -16.08
CA GLU A 285 -5.29 0.34 -16.41
C GLU A 285 -6.03 -0.01 -15.11
N ASN A 286 -7.34 -0.21 -15.17
CA ASN A 286 -8.15 -0.45 -13.99
C ASN A 286 -9.08 -1.64 -14.21
N THR A 287 -9.07 -2.58 -13.29
CA THR A 287 -10.10 -3.61 -13.17
C THR A 287 -10.98 -3.24 -11.99
N ILE A 288 -12.27 -3.02 -12.27
CA ILE A 288 -13.25 -2.61 -11.26
C ILE A 288 -13.98 -3.86 -10.78
N ILE A 289 -13.83 -4.18 -9.50
CA ILE A 289 -14.48 -5.29 -8.82
C ILE A 289 -15.57 -4.74 -7.90
N ASN A 290 -16.80 -5.19 -8.14
CA ASN A 290 -17.96 -4.86 -7.33
C ASN A 290 -18.14 -5.87 -6.20
#